data_AF-A0A8H6DFE3-F1
#
_entry.id   AF-A0A8H6DFE3-F1
#
_cell.length_a   1.000
_cell.length_b   1.000
_cell.length_c   1.000
_cell.angle_alpha   90.00
_cell.angle_beta   90.00
_cell.angle_gamma   90.00
#
_symmetry.space_group_name_H-M   'P 1'
#
loop_
_entity.id
_entity.type
_entity.pdbx_description
1 polymer ?
#
loop_
_entity_poly.entity_id
_entity_poly.type
_entity_poly.pdbx_seq_one_letter_code
_entity_poly.pdbx_strand_id
1 'polypeptide(L)'
;MSARNTNRDQFLATFIDRQLPSCILDSGHLSDHRKWLLRLPDIAALTPAMEYAILALSTAAFERDGALEGQSLKLYTRGLYELQKAIDNPKTRLDDQTLAACVLLGMFEFAECPGRTVSAYMRHYQGAMALLQLRGPEQHMGGLAHDVFQVLRMHTAFQGLGQGYENQLAKSTWMGGPWISKSKTMHDRLLDIFLRVPGLLSRARAVTASQPSQATLNGGLGALTALLALNGELNQWVESYQYTYPTTHWPELSTASSSTDSVDTC
;
A
#
# COMPACT_ATOMS: atom_id res chain seq x y z
N MET A 1 -0.02 5.34 -34.79
CA MET A 1 -0.39 4.68 -33.51
C MET A 1 -0.69 3.21 -33.84
N SER A 2 0.00 2.24 -33.23
CA SER A 2 -0.21 0.80 -33.54
C SER A 2 -1.52 0.30 -32.93
N ALA A 3 -2.25 -0.60 -33.60
CA ALA A 3 -3.51 -1.17 -33.10
C ALA A 3 -3.36 -1.85 -31.71
N ARG A 4 -2.17 -2.37 -31.40
CA ARG A 4 -1.83 -2.92 -30.08
C ARG A 4 -1.88 -1.87 -28.97
N ASN A 5 -1.50 -0.63 -29.26
CA ASN A 5 -1.55 0.46 -28.29
C ASN A 5 -3.01 0.90 -28.08
N THR A 6 -3.82 0.97 -29.14
CA THR A 6 -5.24 1.33 -29.03
C THR A 6 -6.03 0.36 -28.16
N ASN A 7 -5.84 -0.95 -28.33
CA ASN A 7 -6.52 -1.95 -27.50
C ASN A 7 -6.06 -1.88 -26.03
N ARG A 8 -4.76 -1.71 -25.78
CA ARG A 8 -4.22 -1.52 -24.43
C ARG A 8 -4.83 -0.29 -23.76
N ASP A 9 -4.85 0.84 -24.45
CA ASP A 9 -5.31 2.12 -23.91
C ASP A 9 -6.81 2.06 -23.58
N GLN A 10 -7.61 1.44 -24.45
CA GLN A 10 -9.02 1.17 -24.17
C GLN A 10 -9.20 0.27 -22.95
N PHE A 11 -8.45 -0.83 -22.86
CA PHE A 11 -8.59 -1.79 -21.77
C PHE A 11 -8.20 -1.17 -20.43
N LEU A 12 -7.11 -0.41 -20.42
CA LEU A 12 -6.66 0.34 -19.25
C LEU A 12 -7.69 1.39 -18.83
N ALA A 13 -8.27 2.15 -19.76
CA ALA A 13 -9.28 3.16 -19.44
C ALA A 13 -10.51 2.53 -18.77
N THR A 14 -11.04 1.42 -19.30
CA THR A 14 -12.15 0.69 -18.68
C THR A 14 -11.78 0.11 -17.32
N PHE A 15 -10.57 -0.41 -17.16
CA PHE A 15 -10.11 -0.90 -15.87
C PHE A 15 -10.05 0.21 -14.82
N ILE A 16 -9.50 1.37 -15.18
CA ILE A 16 -9.43 2.55 -14.29
C ILE A 16 -10.84 2.98 -13.88
N ASP A 17 -11.77 3.10 -14.82
CA ASP A 17 -13.16 3.48 -14.55
C ASP A 17 -13.86 2.52 -13.58
N ARG A 18 -13.63 1.20 -13.73
CA ARG A 18 -14.17 0.18 -12.81
C ARG A 18 -13.56 0.26 -11.41
N GLN A 19 -12.27 0.59 -11.30
CA GLN A 19 -11.59 0.68 -10.02
C GLN A 19 -11.79 2.01 -9.30
N LEU A 20 -12.01 3.08 -10.05
CA LEU A 20 -12.21 4.44 -9.57
C LEU A 20 -13.47 5.04 -10.21
N PRO A 21 -14.68 4.58 -9.83
CA PRO A 21 -15.91 5.20 -10.31
C PRO A 21 -15.94 6.69 -9.99
N SER A 22 -16.56 7.50 -10.83
CA SER A 22 -16.58 8.97 -10.75
C SER A 22 -16.99 9.49 -9.36
N CYS A 23 -17.89 8.79 -8.68
CA CYS A 23 -18.33 9.14 -7.32
C CYS A 23 -17.19 9.13 -6.28
N ILE A 24 -16.16 8.30 -6.45
CA ILE A 24 -14.97 8.27 -5.58
C ILE A 24 -14.05 9.46 -5.88
N LEU A 25 -14.01 9.90 -7.13
CA LEU A 25 -13.22 11.06 -7.54
C LEU A 25 -13.85 12.36 -7.03
N ASP A 26 -15.17 12.45 -7.05
CA ASP A 26 -15.95 13.63 -6.67
C ASP A 26 -16.11 13.80 -5.15
N SER A 27 -16.09 12.70 -4.39
CA SER A 27 -16.39 12.72 -2.95
C SER A 27 -15.30 13.32 -2.07
N GLY A 28 -14.10 13.60 -2.60
CA GLY A 28 -13.01 14.27 -1.86
C GLY A 28 -12.52 13.56 -0.59
N HIS A 29 -13.12 12.42 -0.24
CA HIS A 29 -13.00 11.72 1.02
C HIS A 29 -11.87 10.71 0.93
N LEU A 30 -10.85 10.87 1.79
CA LEU A 30 -9.65 10.02 1.92
C LEU A 30 -8.94 9.74 0.59
N SER A 31 -7.69 10.18 0.47
CA SER A 31 -6.81 9.87 -0.65
C SER A 31 -6.90 8.39 -1.06
N ASP A 32 -7.72 8.10 -2.08
CA ASP A 32 -7.89 6.73 -2.54
C ASP A 32 -6.53 6.25 -3.03
N HIS A 33 -6.02 5.21 -2.37
CA HIS A 33 -4.73 4.61 -2.66
C HIS A 33 -4.62 4.10 -4.09
N ARG A 34 -5.73 3.98 -4.84
CA ARG A 34 -5.76 3.60 -6.25
C ARG A 34 -5.56 4.79 -7.20
N LYS A 35 -5.55 6.05 -6.72
CA LYS A 35 -5.38 7.25 -7.56
C LYS A 35 -4.12 7.24 -8.42
N TRP A 36 -3.08 6.54 -8.00
CA TRP A 36 -1.86 6.38 -8.80
C TRP A 36 -2.11 5.66 -10.15
N LEU A 37 -3.16 4.85 -10.25
CA LEU A 37 -3.56 4.19 -11.51
C LEU A 37 -3.89 5.22 -12.60
N LEU A 38 -4.34 6.42 -12.21
CA LEU A 38 -4.63 7.52 -13.15
C LEU A 38 -3.37 8.02 -13.87
N ARG A 39 -2.16 7.71 -13.38
CA ARG A 39 -0.92 8.07 -14.07
C ARG A 39 -0.52 7.10 -15.16
N LEU A 40 -1.06 5.88 -15.15
CA LEU A 40 -0.63 4.82 -16.06
C LEU A 40 -0.79 5.20 -17.55
N PRO A 41 -1.88 5.86 -17.98
CA PRO A 41 -2.03 6.29 -19.37
C PRO A 41 -0.98 7.31 -19.84
N ASP A 42 -0.44 8.11 -18.92
CA ASP A 42 0.48 9.21 -19.23
C ASP A 42 1.95 8.75 -19.32
N ILE A 43 2.24 7.48 -19.05
CA ILE A 43 3.60 6.94 -19.15
C ILE A 43 3.97 6.76 -20.62
N ALA A 44 4.80 7.67 -21.13
CA ALA A 44 5.16 7.75 -22.55
C ALA A 44 5.79 6.46 -23.11
N ALA A 45 6.63 5.77 -22.33
CA ALA A 45 7.28 4.53 -22.74
C ALA A 45 7.22 3.50 -21.62
N LEU A 46 6.44 2.43 -21.84
CA LEU A 46 6.30 1.33 -20.90
C LEU A 46 7.47 0.34 -21.05
N THR A 47 8.04 -0.06 -19.92
CA THR A 47 8.91 -1.24 -19.87
C THR A 47 8.08 -2.50 -20.14
N PRO A 48 8.68 -3.60 -20.63
CA PRO A 48 7.95 -4.84 -20.86
C PRO A 48 7.21 -5.35 -19.60
N ALA A 49 7.84 -5.29 -18.43
CA ALA A 49 7.22 -5.72 -17.17
C ALA A 49 5.95 -4.90 -16.86
N MET A 50 6.04 -3.57 -17.02
CA MET A 50 4.91 -2.66 -16.79
C MET A 50 3.79 -2.86 -17.80
N GLU A 51 4.13 -3.00 -19.08
CA GLU A 51 3.14 -3.25 -20.15
C GLU A 51 2.34 -4.53 -19.88
N TYR A 52 3.03 -5.64 -19.58
CA TYR A 52 2.34 -6.91 -19.29
C TYR A 52 1.56 -6.88 -17.99
N ALA A 53 2.02 -6.19 -16.95
CA ALA A 53 1.27 -6.04 -15.71
C ALA A 53 -0.03 -5.25 -15.90
N ILE A 54 0.01 -4.15 -16.66
CA ILE A 54 -1.17 -3.36 -17.05
C ILE A 54 -2.14 -4.22 -17.87
N LEU A 55 -1.62 -4.91 -18.89
CA LEU A 55 -2.44 -5.76 -19.76
C LEU A 55 -3.10 -6.89 -18.97
N ALA A 56 -2.36 -7.59 -18.09
CA ALA A 56 -2.93 -8.65 -17.26
C ALA A 56 -4.11 -8.16 -16.42
N LEU A 57 -3.91 -7.05 -15.68
CA LEU A 57 -4.90 -6.50 -14.77
C LEU A 57 -6.12 -5.94 -15.52
N SER A 58 -5.88 -5.25 -16.64
CA SER A 58 -6.96 -4.71 -17.46
C SER A 58 -7.74 -5.81 -18.17
N THR A 59 -7.09 -6.82 -18.75
CA THR A 59 -7.77 -7.96 -19.39
C THR A 59 -8.58 -8.77 -18.39
N ALA A 60 -8.09 -9.00 -17.17
CA ALA A 60 -8.85 -9.66 -16.11
C ALA A 60 -10.19 -8.97 -15.82
N ALA A 61 -10.22 -7.63 -15.93
CA ALA A 61 -11.47 -6.90 -15.75
C ALA A 61 -12.51 -7.25 -16.81
N PHE A 62 -12.12 -7.56 -18.05
CA PHE A 62 -13.04 -7.95 -19.14
C PHE A 62 -13.39 -9.44 -19.14
N GLU A 63 -12.55 -10.30 -18.56
CA GLU A 63 -12.86 -11.72 -18.41
C GLU A 63 -14.10 -11.96 -17.55
N ARG A 64 -14.37 -11.07 -16.59
CA ARG A 64 -15.61 -11.06 -15.81
C ARG A 64 -16.88 -10.92 -16.67
N ASP A 65 -16.76 -10.39 -17.88
CA ASP A 65 -17.87 -10.21 -18.82
C ASP A 65 -17.99 -11.39 -19.82
N GLY A 66 -17.25 -12.49 -19.60
CA GLY A 66 -17.31 -13.71 -20.43
C GLY A 66 -16.48 -13.64 -21.72
N ALA A 67 -15.70 -12.58 -21.93
CA ALA A 67 -14.80 -12.43 -23.07
C ALA A 67 -13.35 -12.78 -22.68
N LEU A 68 -12.56 -13.34 -23.60
CA LEU A 68 -11.11 -13.50 -23.46
C LEU A 68 -10.64 -14.48 -22.36
N GLU A 69 -11.43 -15.49 -21.99
CA GLU A 69 -11.13 -16.43 -20.91
C GLU A 69 -9.67 -16.96 -20.91
N GLY A 70 -8.97 -16.76 -19.80
CA GLY A 70 -7.60 -17.23 -19.56
C GLY A 70 -6.50 -16.43 -20.26
N GLN A 71 -6.81 -15.30 -20.91
CA GLN A 71 -5.79 -14.41 -21.49
C GLN A 71 -5.08 -13.59 -20.41
N SER A 72 -5.80 -13.14 -19.39
CA SER A 72 -5.27 -12.36 -18.27
C SER A 72 -4.15 -13.13 -17.55
N LEU A 73 -4.35 -14.45 -17.35
CA LEU A 73 -3.36 -15.34 -16.73
C LEU A 73 -2.11 -15.54 -17.60
N LYS A 74 -2.26 -15.60 -18.93
CA LYS A 74 -1.10 -15.68 -19.85
C LYS A 74 -0.28 -14.38 -19.81
N LEU A 75 -0.96 -13.24 -19.81
CA LEU A 75 -0.33 -11.92 -19.70
C LEU A 75 0.35 -11.76 -18.34
N TYR A 76 -0.30 -12.18 -17.26
CA TYR A 76 0.25 -12.20 -15.91
C TYR A 76 1.54 -13.02 -15.84
N THR A 77 1.52 -14.24 -16.37
CA THR A 77 2.69 -15.13 -16.40
C THR A 77 3.84 -14.51 -17.20
N ARG A 78 3.54 -13.84 -18.32
CA ARG A 78 4.55 -13.10 -19.07
C ARG A 78 5.08 -11.89 -18.30
N GLY A 79 4.21 -11.19 -17.58
CA GLY A 79 4.57 -10.09 -16.68
C GLY A 79 5.54 -10.51 -15.59
N LEU A 80 5.33 -11.67 -14.96
CA LEU A 80 6.26 -12.25 -13.99
C LEU A 80 7.65 -12.49 -14.60
N TYR A 81 7.71 -13.05 -15.81
CA TYR A 81 8.96 -13.29 -16.52
C TYR A 81 9.72 -11.99 -16.83
N GLU A 82 9.02 -10.97 -17.34
CA GLU A 82 9.66 -9.69 -17.63
C GLU A 82 10.05 -8.91 -16.36
N LEU A 83 9.25 -9.02 -15.29
CA LEU A 83 9.60 -8.44 -13.99
C LEU A 83 10.88 -9.08 -13.44
N GLN A 84 11.00 -10.41 -13.49
CA GLN A 84 12.20 -11.12 -13.05
C GLN A 84 13.44 -10.62 -13.82
N LYS A 85 13.35 -10.52 -15.15
CA LYS A 85 14.44 -9.95 -15.98
C LYS A 85 14.79 -8.52 -15.59
N ALA A 86 13.79 -7.69 -15.28
CA ALA A 86 14.01 -6.31 -14.87
C ALA A 86 14.72 -6.23 -13.50
N ILE A 87 14.39 -7.13 -12.57
CA ILE A 87 15.02 -7.24 -11.24
C ILE A 87 16.46 -7.75 -11.33
N ASP A 88 16.72 -8.73 -12.20
CA ASP A 88 18.05 -9.34 -12.35
C ASP A 88 19.06 -8.40 -13.02
N ASN A 89 18.59 -7.41 -13.79
CA ASN A 89 19.44 -6.45 -14.46
C ASN A 89 19.68 -5.19 -13.57
N PRO A 90 20.94 -4.91 -13.18
CA PRO A 90 21.28 -3.76 -12.34
C PRO A 90 20.82 -2.39 -12.89
N LYS A 91 20.69 -2.26 -14.21
CA LYS A 91 20.26 -1.00 -14.85
C LYS A 91 18.76 -0.74 -14.72
N THR A 92 17.95 -1.79 -14.62
CA THR A 92 16.48 -1.69 -14.62
C THR A 92 15.87 -1.99 -13.27
N ARG A 93 16.61 -2.63 -12.35
CA ARG A 93 16.05 -3.05 -11.05
C ARG A 93 15.65 -1.89 -10.14
N LEU A 94 16.21 -0.70 -10.36
CA LEU A 94 15.90 0.52 -9.61
C LEU A 94 14.88 1.42 -10.34
N ASP A 95 14.38 0.99 -11.51
CA ASP A 95 13.43 1.77 -12.29
C ASP A 95 12.06 1.87 -11.58
N ASP A 96 11.42 3.04 -11.68
CA ASP A 96 10.07 3.30 -11.18
C ASP A 96 9.07 2.25 -11.62
N GLN A 97 9.13 1.88 -12.91
CA GLN A 97 8.22 0.93 -13.53
C GLN A 97 8.46 -0.50 -13.06
N THR A 98 9.69 -0.87 -12.66
CA THR A 98 9.97 -2.19 -12.07
C THR A 98 9.24 -2.36 -10.75
N LEU A 99 9.30 -1.35 -9.88
CA LEU A 99 8.54 -1.36 -8.62
C LEU A 99 7.02 -1.32 -8.88
N ALA A 100 6.57 -0.46 -9.78
CA ALA A 100 5.16 -0.33 -10.13
C ALA A 100 4.59 -1.64 -10.71
N ALA A 101 5.32 -2.31 -11.60
CA ALA A 101 4.93 -3.59 -12.17
C ALA A 101 4.79 -4.68 -11.09
N CYS A 102 5.71 -4.73 -10.11
CA CYS A 102 5.59 -5.64 -8.97
C CYS A 102 4.30 -5.38 -8.17
N VAL A 103 3.95 -4.12 -7.94
CA VAL A 103 2.70 -3.76 -7.24
C VAL A 103 1.46 -4.10 -8.08
N LEU A 104 1.44 -3.83 -9.39
CA LEU A 104 0.33 -4.20 -10.29
C LEU A 104 0.11 -5.73 -10.37
N LEU A 105 1.19 -6.52 -10.44
CA LEU A 105 1.10 -7.98 -10.42
C LEU A 105 0.62 -8.50 -9.06
N GLY A 106 0.97 -7.83 -7.97
CA GLY A 106 0.36 -8.06 -6.66
C GLY A 106 -1.15 -7.77 -6.65
N MET A 107 -1.58 -6.66 -7.26
CA MET A 107 -3.01 -6.34 -7.41
C MET A 107 -3.75 -7.40 -8.23
N PHE A 108 -3.12 -7.96 -9.25
CA PHE A 108 -3.68 -9.08 -10.02
C PHE A 108 -3.90 -10.31 -9.14
N GLU A 109 -2.91 -10.69 -8.33
CA GLU A 109 -3.04 -11.81 -7.39
C GLU A 109 -4.14 -11.58 -6.35
N PHE A 110 -4.30 -10.34 -5.89
CA PHE A 110 -5.38 -9.98 -4.96
C PHE A 110 -6.76 -10.07 -5.61
N ALA A 111 -6.91 -9.59 -6.85
CA ALA A 111 -8.20 -9.52 -7.54
C ALA A 111 -8.64 -10.88 -8.11
N GLU A 112 -7.74 -11.59 -8.78
CA GLU A 112 -8.07 -12.81 -9.52
C GLU A 112 -7.75 -14.09 -8.76
N CYS A 113 -6.90 -14.00 -7.72
CA CYS A 113 -6.49 -15.12 -6.87
C CYS A 113 -6.19 -16.42 -7.66
N PRO A 114 -5.36 -16.37 -8.71
CA PRO A 114 -5.12 -17.51 -9.60
C PRO A 114 -4.53 -18.71 -8.85
N GLY A 115 -3.68 -18.44 -7.85
CA GLY A 115 -3.12 -19.47 -6.97
C GLY A 115 -4.03 -19.91 -5.83
N ARG A 116 -5.24 -19.33 -5.70
CA ARG A 116 -6.22 -19.58 -4.62
C ARG A 116 -5.64 -19.41 -3.20
N THR A 117 -4.65 -18.54 -3.04
CA THR A 117 -4.04 -18.26 -1.73
C THR A 117 -3.67 -16.79 -1.57
N VAL A 118 -3.85 -16.27 -0.35
CA VAL A 118 -3.39 -14.93 0.05
C VAL A 118 -1.85 -14.82 0.03
N SER A 119 -1.15 -15.96 0.06
CA SER A 119 0.32 -16.01 0.10
C SER A 119 0.99 -15.40 -1.14
N ALA A 120 0.34 -15.48 -2.30
CA ALA A 120 0.89 -14.95 -3.55
C ALA A 120 0.95 -13.42 -3.54
N TYR A 121 -0.14 -12.76 -3.13
CA TYR A 121 -0.17 -11.32 -2.88
C TYR A 121 0.92 -10.91 -1.87
N MET A 122 1.04 -11.64 -0.76
CA MET A 122 2.03 -11.31 0.28
C MET A 122 3.47 -11.41 -0.23
N ARG A 123 3.78 -12.36 -1.12
CA ARG A 123 5.10 -12.47 -1.77
C ARG A 123 5.40 -11.27 -2.67
N HIS A 124 4.43 -10.80 -3.46
CA HIS A 124 4.59 -9.57 -4.23
C HIS A 124 4.80 -8.36 -3.33
N TYR A 125 4.03 -8.24 -2.26
CA TYR A 125 4.21 -7.17 -1.28
C TYR A 125 5.62 -7.20 -0.66
N GLN A 126 6.11 -8.37 -0.23
CA GLN A 126 7.48 -8.52 0.31
C GLN A 126 8.55 -8.16 -0.73
N GLY A 127 8.37 -8.60 -1.98
CA GLY A 127 9.27 -8.26 -3.09
C GLY A 127 9.29 -6.76 -3.38
N ALA A 128 8.11 -6.12 -3.41
CA ALA A 128 7.97 -4.68 -3.59
C ALA A 128 8.61 -3.90 -2.43
N MET A 129 8.46 -4.37 -1.18
CA MET A 129 9.14 -3.77 -0.03
C MET A 129 10.66 -3.92 -0.10
N ALA A 130 11.19 -5.04 -0.60
CA ALA A 130 12.61 -5.23 -0.81
C ALA A 130 13.15 -4.29 -1.91
N LEU A 131 12.42 -4.14 -3.02
CA LEU A 131 12.77 -3.18 -4.08
C LEU A 131 12.73 -1.73 -3.58
N LEU A 132 11.69 -1.36 -2.83
CA LEU A 132 11.57 -0.05 -2.19
C LEU A 132 12.78 0.22 -1.28
N GLN A 133 13.16 -0.74 -0.42
CA GLN A 133 14.31 -0.57 0.46
C GLN A 133 15.63 -0.46 -0.31
N LEU A 134 15.80 -1.24 -1.38
CA LEU A 134 16.98 -1.19 -2.23
C LEU A 134 17.15 0.18 -2.91
N ARG A 135 16.04 0.84 -3.25
CA ARG A 135 16.01 2.13 -3.95
C ARG A 135 16.29 3.33 -3.05
N GLY A 136 16.03 3.19 -1.74
CA GLY A 136 16.21 4.27 -0.77
C GLY A 136 15.13 5.36 -0.83
N PRO A 137 14.90 6.10 0.27
CA PRO A 137 13.82 7.08 0.37
C PRO A 137 13.92 8.23 -0.65
N GLU A 138 15.13 8.60 -1.06
CA GLU A 138 15.42 9.67 -2.02
C GLU A 138 14.84 9.38 -3.42
N GLN A 139 14.67 8.12 -3.81
CA GLN A 139 14.05 7.78 -5.08
C GLN A 139 12.52 7.92 -5.08
N HIS A 140 11.92 8.14 -3.91
CA HIS A 140 10.46 8.22 -3.74
C HIS A 140 9.96 9.64 -3.48
N MET A 141 10.70 10.68 -3.90
CA MET A 141 10.31 12.07 -3.67
C MET A 141 9.23 12.60 -4.66
N GLY A 142 9.04 11.95 -5.81
CA GLY A 142 8.09 12.41 -6.82
C GLY A 142 7.70 11.34 -7.85
N GLY A 143 6.83 11.74 -8.78
CA GLY A 143 6.39 10.89 -9.90
C GLY A 143 5.79 9.55 -9.47
N LEU A 144 5.88 8.57 -10.37
CA LEU A 144 5.36 7.21 -10.20
C LEU A 144 5.94 6.53 -8.96
N ALA A 145 7.24 6.70 -8.69
CA ALA A 145 7.89 6.15 -7.50
C ALA A 145 7.24 6.61 -6.19
N HIS A 146 6.82 7.87 -6.10
CA HIS A 146 6.19 8.40 -4.90
C HIS A 146 4.77 7.87 -4.72
N ASP A 147 3.99 7.76 -5.79
CA ASP A 147 2.62 7.27 -5.65
C ASP A 147 2.60 5.79 -5.27
N VAL A 148 3.47 4.98 -5.88
CA VAL A 148 3.62 3.56 -5.52
C VAL A 148 4.13 3.41 -4.08
N PHE A 149 5.04 4.29 -3.64
CA PHE A 149 5.48 4.34 -2.25
C PHE A 149 4.33 4.59 -1.28
N GLN A 150 3.39 5.50 -1.59
CA GLN A 150 2.22 5.76 -0.75
C GLN A 150 1.34 4.50 -0.59
N VAL A 151 1.14 3.74 -1.68
CA VAL A 151 0.40 2.46 -1.65
C VAL A 151 1.07 1.46 -0.70
N LEU A 152 2.37 1.25 -0.87
CA LEU A 152 3.14 0.31 -0.05
C LEU A 152 3.18 0.73 1.42
N ARG A 153 3.25 2.04 1.68
CA ARG A 153 3.23 2.60 3.02
C ARG A 153 1.91 2.35 3.74
N MET A 154 0.79 2.53 3.06
CA MET A 154 -0.53 2.21 3.60
C MET A 154 -0.64 0.71 3.93
N HIS A 155 -0.23 -0.16 3.00
CA HIS A 155 -0.22 -1.61 3.26
C HIS A 155 0.68 -1.97 4.45
N THR A 156 1.86 -1.35 4.57
CA THR A 156 2.78 -1.56 5.70
C THR A 156 2.13 -1.17 7.03
N ALA A 157 1.44 -0.03 7.06
CA ALA A 157 0.74 0.43 8.27
C ALA A 157 -0.31 -0.60 8.74
N PHE A 158 -1.16 -1.09 7.83
CA PHE A 158 -2.19 -2.08 8.17
C PHE A 158 -1.61 -3.44 8.56
N GLN A 159 -0.62 -3.94 7.81
CA GLN A 159 0.03 -5.22 8.12
C GLN A 159 0.76 -5.17 9.47
N GLY A 160 1.44 -4.07 9.77
CA GLY A 160 2.17 -3.88 11.01
C GLY A 160 1.28 -3.99 12.26
N LEU A 161 0.04 -3.47 12.19
CA LEU A 161 -0.91 -3.54 13.30
C LEU A 161 -1.26 -4.99 13.68
N GLY A 162 -1.36 -5.89 12.69
CA GLY A 162 -1.64 -7.30 12.92
C GLY A 162 -0.43 -8.11 13.42
N GLN A 163 0.78 -7.77 12.98
CA GLN A 163 1.98 -8.57 13.24
C GLN A 163 2.81 -8.08 14.43
N GLY A 164 2.73 -6.79 14.79
CA GLY A 164 3.39 -6.24 15.98
C GLY A 164 4.91 -6.12 15.90
N TYR A 165 5.49 -6.02 14.70
CA TYR A 165 6.93 -5.80 14.49
C TYR A 165 7.24 -4.38 14.05
N GLU A 166 8.45 -3.90 14.37
CA GLU A 166 8.91 -2.58 13.97
C GLU A 166 8.98 -2.45 12.44
N ASN A 167 8.40 -1.37 11.92
CA ASN A 167 8.36 -1.10 10.48
C ASN A 167 9.58 -0.28 10.05
N GLN A 168 10.29 -0.72 9.01
CA GLN A 168 11.40 0.08 8.44
C GLN A 168 10.95 1.48 7.99
N LEU A 169 9.70 1.59 7.52
CA LEU A 169 9.12 2.87 7.11
C LEU A 169 8.81 3.82 8.27
N ALA A 170 8.88 3.36 9.53
CA ALA A 170 8.73 4.20 10.71
C ALA A 170 10.03 4.97 11.06
N LYS A 171 11.15 4.71 10.36
CA LYS A 171 12.39 5.47 10.53
C LYS A 171 12.22 6.89 10.00
N SER A 172 12.89 7.85 10.64
CA SER A 172 12.81 9.27 10.26
C SER A 172 13.23 9.53 8.80
N THR A 173 14.17 8.76 8.27
CA THR A 173 14.58 8.84 6.85
C THR A 173 13.44 8.51 5.89
N TRP A 174 12.60 7.52 6.23
CA TRP A 174 11.44 7.13 5.44
C TRP A 174 10.21 8.00 5.70
N MET A 175 10.02 8.49 6.93
CA MET A 175 8.93 9.41 7.24
C MET A 175 9.19 10.83 6.69
N GLY A 176 10.44 11.27 6.63
CA GLY A 176 10.81 12.62 6.18
C GLY A 176 11.25 12.70 4.73
N GLY A 177 12.12 11.79 4.29
CA GLY A 177 12.81 11.86 3.00
C GLY A 177 11.88 12.00 1.79
N PRO A 178 10.88 11.12 1.61
CA PRO A 178 9.93 11.19 0.49
C PRO A 178 9.07 12.46 0.45
N TRP A 179 9.05 13.26 1.54
CA TRP A 179 8.32 14.52 1.67
C TRP A 179 9.23 15.76 1.71
N ILE A 180 10.52 15.64 1.40
CA ILE A 180 11.43 16.80 1.52
C ILE A 180 11.03 17.98 0.63
N SER A 181 10.36 17.72 -0.49
CA SER A 181 9.91 18.72 -1.46
C SER A 181 8.41 18.99 -1.44
N LYS A 182 7.64 18.37 -0.52
CA LYS A 182 6.18 18.50 -0.47
C LYS A 182 5.59 18.31 0.93
N SER A 183 4.50 19.01 1.20
CA SER A 183 3.80 18.88 2.48
C SER A 183 3.02 17.56 2.59
N LYS A 184 3.03 16.98 3.79
CA LYS A 184 2.17 15.84 4.14
C LYS A 184 0.70 16.23 4.20
N THR A 185 -0.16 15.37 3.66
CA THR A 185 -1.61 15.43 3.84
C THR A 185 -2.01 14.94 5.24
N MET A 186 -3.29 15.12 5.62
CA MET A 186 -3.79 14.51 6.86
C MET A 186 -3.70 12.99 6.83
N HIS A 187 -3.99 12.36 5.69
CA HIS A 187 -3.80 10.91 5.53
C HIS A 187 -2.34 10.49 5.74
N ASP A 188 -1.38 11.25 5.19
CA ASP A 188 0.04 10.94 5.37
C ASP A 188 0.46 10.97 6.84
N ARG A 189 -0.01 11.97 7.60
CA ARG A 189 0.28 12.10 9.03
C ARG A 189 -0.35 10.95 9.84
N LEU A 190 -1.57 10.53 9.49
CA LEU A 190 -2.20 9.38 10.13
C LEU A 190 -1.39 8.09 9.92
N LEU A 191 -0.92 7.88 8.69
CA LEU A 191 -0.06 6.73 8.39
C LEU A 191 1.28 6.77 9.15
N ASP A 192 1.87 7.94 9.43
CA ASP A 192 3.09 8.04 10.25
C ASP A 192 2.84 7.55 11.69
N ILE A 193 1.65 7.82 12.22
CA ILE A 193 1.23 7.33 13.53
C ILE A 193 1.11 5.81 13.48
N PHE A 194 0.36 5.28 12.52
CA PHE A 194 0.14 3.83 12.40
C PHE A 194 1.41 3.03 12.15
N LEU A 195 2.36 3.56 11.39
CA LEU A 195 3.65 2.88 11.17
C LEU A 195 4.48 2.73 12.44
N ARG A 196 4.35 3.65 13.41
CA ARG A 196 5.10 3.62 14.67
C ARG A 196 4.46 2.70 15.72
N VAL A 197 3.13 2.54 15.70
CA VAL A 197 2.40 1.73 16.71
C VAL A 197 3.01 0.35 16.94
N PRO A 198 3.28 -0.48 15.91
CA PRO A 198 3.74 -1.86 16.11
C PRO A 198 5.07 -1.96 16.86
N GLY A 199 6.05 -1.10 16.52
CA GLY A 199 7.34 -1.09 17.19
C GLY A 199 7.22 -0.68 18.66
N LEU A 200 6.38 0.30 18.98
CA LEU A 200 6.14 0.70 20.36
C LEU A 200 5.47 -0.41 21.18
N LEU A 201 4.45 -1.07 20.61
CA LEU A 201 3.77 -2.19 21.26
C LEU A 201 4.70 -3.39 21.46
N SER A 202 5.57 -3.68 20.49
CA SER A 202 6.59 -4.74 20.58
C SER A 202 7.52 -4.51 21.76
N ARG A 203 8.04 -3.27 21.92
CA ARG A 203 8.90 -2.89 23.05
C ARG A 203 8.17 -3.01 24.38
N ALA A 204 6.91 -2.55 24.46
CA ALA A 204 6.10 -2.69 25.66
C ALA A 204 5.91 -4.17 26.06
N ARG A 205 5.55 -5.02 25.09
CA ARG A 205 5.38 -6.47 25.30
C ARG A 205 6.67 -7.14 25.77
N ALA A 206 7.81 -6.81 25.15
CA ALA A 206 9.11 -7.36 25.52
C ALA A 206 9.49 -7.02 26.97
N VAL A 207 9.21 -5.80 27.40
CA VAL A 207 9.42 -5.39 28.80
C VAL A 207 8.50 -6.17 29.74
N THR A 208 7.21 -6.29 29.43
CA THR A 208 6.25 -7.00 30.30
C THR A 208 6.51 -8.50 30.40
N ALA A 209 7.16 -9.10 29.40
CA ALA A 209 7.52 -10.52 29.39
C ALA A 209 8.83 -10.82 30.14
N SER A 210 9.63 -9.79 30.47
CA SER A 210 10.94 -9.95 31.09
C SER A 210 10.85 -9.96 32.62
N GLN A 211 11.84 -10.54 33.29
CA GLN A 211 11.90 -10.52 34.76
C GLN A 211 12.05 -9.06 35.29
N PRO A 212 11.42 -8.73 36.43
CA PRO A 212 11.54 -7.41 37.03
C PRO A 212 13.00 -7.08 37.37
N SER A 213 13.47 -5.93 36.88
CA SER A 213 14.80 -5.38 37.12
C SER A 213 14.76 -3.87 36.91
N GLN A 214 15.80 -3.15 37.36
CA GLN A 214 15.90 -1.72 37.09
C GLN A 214 15.89 -1.41 35.58
N ALA A 215 16.49 -2.28 34.76
CA ALA A 215 16.54 -2.12 33.31
C ALA A 215 15.15 -2.29 32.67
N THR A 216 14.37 -3.28 33.12
CA THR A 216 13.00 -3.50 32.61
C THR A 216 12.04 -2.40 33.06
N LEU A 217 12.21 -1.86 34.28
CA LEU A 217 11.46 -0.67 34.72
C LEU A 217 11.76 0.55 33.84
N ASN A 218 13.04 0.85 33.60
CA ASN A 218 13.44 1.98 32.73
C ASN A 218 12.92 1.80 31.30
N GLY A 219 13.02 0.59 30.75
CA GLY A 219 12.48 0.27 29.42
C GLY A 219 10.95 0.41 29.35
N GLY A 220 10.24 -0.02 30.40
CA GLY A 220 8.79 0.08 30.51
C GLY A 220 8.32 1.52 30.58
N LEU A 221 8.98 2.35 31.39
CA LEU A 221 8.71 3.77 31.45
C LEU A 221 8.93 4.44 30.09
N GLY A 222 10.04 4.13 29.41
CA GLY A 222 10.32 4.65 28.07
C GLY A 222 9.28 4.24 27.02
N ALA A 223 8.82 2.98 27.06
CA ALA A 223 7.76 2.49 26.17
C ALA A 223 6.41 3.18 26.46
N LEU A 224 6.06 3.33 27.74
CA LEU A 224 4.83 4.03 28.17
C LEU A 224 4.85 5.50 27.75
N THR A 225 5.94 6.22 28.03
CA THR A 225 6.09 7.62 27.61
C THR A 225 5.94 7.78 26.10
N ALA A 226 6.55 6.87 25.31
CA ALA A 226 6.43 6.92 23.86
C ALA A 226 5.00 6.62 23.36
N LEU A 227 4.28 5.68 23.99
CA LEU A 227 2.89 5.38 23.65
C LEU A 227 1.95 6.53 24.02
N LEU A 228 2.16 7.17 25.18
CA LEU A 228 1.39 8.35 25.59
C LEU A 228 1.63 9.53 24.65
N ALA A 229 2.88 9.77 24.22
CA ALA A 229 3.18 10.79 23.23
C ALA A 229 2.48 10.49 21.89
N LEU A 230 2.54 9.24 21.42
CA LEU A 230 1.86 8.83 20.18
C LEU A 230 0.33 9.00 20.28
N ASN A 231 -0.26 8.68 21.43
CA ASN A 231 -1.69 8.91 21.68
C ASN A 231 -2.05 10.40 21.66
N GLY A 232 -1.18 11.26 22.21
CA GLY A 232 -1.33 12.72 22.09
C GLY A 232 -1.30 13.20 20.65
N GLU A 233 -0.36 12.68 19.83
CA GLU A 233 -0.30 12.98 18.40
C GLU A 233 -1.56 12.54 17.64
N LEU A 234 -2.11 11.37 17.99
CA LEU A 234 -3.36 10.88 17.40
C LEU A 234 -4.55 11.75 17.78
N ASN A 235 -4.67 12.16 19.04
CA ASN A 235 -5.74 13.06 19.49
C ASN A 235 -5.65 14.41 18.77
N GLN A 236 -4.44 14.98 18.67
CA GLN A 236 -4.23 16.23 17.92
C GLN A 236 -4.60 16.08 16.44
N TRP A 237 -4.29 14.92 15.84
CA TRP A 237 -4.69 14.61 14.48
C TRP A 237 -6.22 14.57 14.34
N VAL A 238 -6.93 13.92 15.28
CA VAL A 238 -8.41 13.83 15.29
C VAL A 238 -9.03 15.22 15.38
N GLU A 239 -8.56 16.06 16.31
CA GLU A 239 -9.03 17.43 16.46
C GLU A 239 -8.81 18.25 15.18
N SER A 240 -7.63 18.14 14.58
CA SER A 240 -7.28 18.81 13.32
C SER A 240 -8.16 18.33 12.17
N TYR A 241 -8.44 17.04 12.12
CA TYR A 241 -9.31 16.43 11.10
C TYR A 241 -10.74 16.92 11.24
N GLN A 242 -11.32 16.88 12.45
CA GLN A 242 -12.68 17.37 12.73
C GLN A 242 -12.83 18.87 12.42
N TYR A 243 -11.81 19.67 12.74
CA TYR A 243 -11.79 21.09 12.40
C TYR A 243 -11.80 21.31 10.88
N THR A 244 -11.02 20.52 10.14
CA THR A 244 -10.89 20.64 8.67
C THR A 244 -12.11 20.10 7.94
N TYR A 245 -12.74 19.05 8.48
CA TYR A 245 -13.87 18.32 7.88
C TYR A 245 -15.04 18.26 8.88
N PRO A 246 -15.77 19.37 9.10
CA PRO A 246 -16.77 19.47 10.15
C PRO A 246 -18.01 18.58 9.92
N THR A 247 -18.26 18.17 8.67
CA THR A 247 -19.30 17.20 8.31
C THR A 247 -18.69 15.81 8.19
N THR A 248 -18.34 15.19 9.32
CA THR A 248 -18.00 13.77 9.31
C THR A 248 -19.28 12.94 9.28
N HIS A 249 -19.62 12.37 8.13
CA HIS A 249 -20.56 11.25 8.10
C HIS A 249 -19.86 10.08 8.84
N TRP A 250 -20.49 9.52 9.87
CA TRP A 250 -20.00 8.57 10.90
C TRP A 250 -19.60 9.14 12.27
N PRO A 251 -20.58 9.47 13.13
CA PRO A 251 -20.40 9.41 14.58
C PRO A 251 -20.86 8.08 15.19
N GLU A 252 -21.55 7.21 14.46
CA GLU A 252 -22.07 5.94 14.99
C GLU A 252 -21.26 4.75 14.47
N LEU A 253 -20.62 4.02 15.37
CA LEU A 253 -20.06 2.70 15.07
C LEU A 253 -21.18 1.81 14.54
N SER A 254 -20.87 0.96 13.55
CA SER A 254 -21.82 -0.03 13.05
C SER A 254 -22.37 -0.85 14.21
N THR A 255 -23.69 -0.79 14.43
CA THR A 255 -24.42 -1.61 15.42
C THR A 255 -24.78 -2.98 14.88
N ALA A 256 -24.44 -3.27 13.61
CA ALA A 256 -24.64 -4.59 13.02
C ALA A 256 -23.77 -5.62 13.75
N SER A 257 -24.42 -6.60 14.38
CA SER A 257 -23.72 -7.74 14.99
C SER A 257 -23.05 -8.56 13.88
N SER A 258 -21.72 -8.65 13.91
CA SER A 258 -20.98 -9.55 13.04
C SER A 258 -20.98 -10.97 13.63
N SER A 259 -20.96 -11.99 12.77
CA SER A 259 -20.78 -13.38 13.19
C SER A 259 -19.41 -13.64 13.85
N THR A 260 -18.51 -12.66 13.82
CA THR A 260 -17.22 -12.67 14.54
C THR A 260 -17.33 -12.14 15.97
N ASP A 261 -18.45 -11.52 16.34
CA ASP A 261 -18.67 -10.90 17.66
C ASP A 261 -19.27 -11.90 18.68
N SER A 262 -19.59 -13.12 18.24
CA SER A 262 -19.88 -14.21 19.15
C SER A 262 -18.59 -14.62 19.85
N VAL A 263 -18.41 -14.10 21.06
CA VAL A 263 -17.50 -14.67 22.03
C VAL A 263 -18.02 -16.09 22.28
N ASP A 264 -17.39 -17.09 21.66
CA ASP A 264 -17.51 -18.47 22.10
C ASP A 264 -16.98 -18.52 23.53
N THR A 265 -17.89 -18.31 24.48
CA THR A 265 -17.66 -18.51 25.91
C THR A 265 -17.43 -19.99 26.15
N CYS A 266 -16.19 -20.34 26.47
CA CYS A 266 -15.88 -21.58 27.16
C CYS A 266 -16.28 -21.47 28.64
#